data_AF-A0A224YI88-F1
#
_entry.id   AF-A0A224YI88-F1
#
_cell.length_a   1.000
_cell.length_b   1.000
_cell.length_c   1.000
_cell.angle_alpha   90.00
_cell.angle_beta   90.00
_cell.angle_gamma   90.00
#
_symmetry.space_group_name_H-M   'P 1'
#
loop_
_entity.id
_entity.type
_entity.pdbx_description
1 polymer ?
#
loop_
_entity_poly.entity_id
_entity_poly.type
_entity_poly.pdbx_seq_one_letter_code
_entity_poly.pdbx_strand_id
1 'polypeptide(L)'
;MKTAVVLVLAACFVAAAMSVGGIHRTHSTRESFNEWRQCMVGKLPANKTSVYEGCHNSSRGTDMRKFREGLVCVLDSYNLVERNNVNLTRMRELAQNIQEPELKTAFEDCPKEERNNKLARTVKCVIDSLETSCPLPSDAPRE
;
A
#
# COMPACT_ATOMS: atom_id res chain seq x y z
N MET A 1 19.09 41.10 40.72
CA MET A 1 17.73 41.64 40.45
C MET A 1 17.89 42.66 39.32
N LYS A 2 17.33 42.58 38.11
CA LYS A 2 16.14 41.92 37.59
C LYS A 2 16.31 41.70 36.07
N THR A 3 16.02 40.46 35.66
CA THR A 3 15.36 40.00 34.43
C THR A 3 15.31 40.91 33.20
N ALA A 4 15.96 40.46 32.13
CA ALA A 4 15.74 40.92 30.77
C ALA A 4 14.51 40.23 30.14
N VAL A 5 13.62 41.10 29.69
CA VAL A 5 12.57 41.01 28.67
C VAL A 5 12.48 39.67 27.89
N VAL A 6 11.38 38.94 28.12
CA VAL A 6 10.92 37.89 27.21
C VAL A 6 9.98 38.54 26.18
N LEU A 7 10.43 38.52 24.93
CA LEU A 7 9.69 38.98 23.76
C LEU A 7 8.57 37.98 23.44
N VAL A 8 7.33 38.46 23.51
CA VAL A 8 6.14 37.77 23.02
C VAL A 8 6.16 37.78 21.50
N LEU A 9 6.20 36.60 20.88
CA LEU A 9 5.77 36.41 19.50
C LEU A 9 4.66 35.37 19.48
N ALA A 10 3.45 35.89 19.36
CA ALA A 10 2.26 35.14 19.01
C ALA A 10 2.42 34.52 17.63
N ALA A 11 2.24 33.20 17.56
CA ALA A 11 1.90 32.50 16.33
C ALA A 11 0.87 31.43 16.69
N CYS A 12 -0.36 31.88 16.96
CA CYS A 12 -1.52 31.01 16.86
C CYS A 12 -1.62 30.59 15.39
N PHE A 13 -1.19 29.37 15.08
CA PHE A 13 -1.45 28.76 13.78
C PHE A 13 -2.96 28.60 13.61
N VAL A 14 -3.56 29.56 12.94
CA VAL A 14 -4.82 29.36 12.22
C VAL A 14 -4.44 28.58 10.96
N ALA A 15 -4.36 27.26 11.06
CA ALA A 15 -4.41 26.39 9.90
C ALA A 15 -5.87 25.99 9.71
N ALA A 16 -6.47 26.63 8.71
CA ALA A 16 -7.87 26.61 8.37
C ALA A 16 -8.44 25.19 8.23
N ALA A 17 -9.61 24.97 8.84
CA ALA A 17 -10.56 23.98 8.38
C ALA A 17 -10.97 24.35 6.94
N MET A 18 -10.23 23.84 5.97
CA MET A 18 -10.56 23.89 4.55
C MET A 18 -10.49 22.46 4.03
N SER A 19 -11.55 21.70 4.30
CA SER A 19 -12.12 20.88 3.23
C SER A 19 -13.60 21.18 3.20
N VAL A 20 -13.91 22.15 2.34
CA VAL A 20 -15.11 22.24 1.52
C VAL A 20 -15.99 21.01 1.68
N GLY A 21 -17.22 21.22 2.16
CA GLY A 21 -18.35 20.32 1.93
C GLY A 21 -18.57 20.17 0.43
N GLY A 22 -17.74 19.36 -0.19
CA GLY A 22 -17.88 18.88 -1.55
C GLY A 22 -18.52 17.54 -1.43
N ILE A 23 -19.84 17.51 -1.59
CA ILE A 23 -20.62 16.34 -2.05
C ILE A 23 -20.09 15.03 -1.47
N HIS A 24 -20.63 14.58 -0.34
CA HIS A 24 -20.67 13.14 -0.06
C HIS A 24 -21.45 12.50 -1.22
N ARG A 25 -20.79 12.26 -2.34
CA ARG A 25 -21.19 11.18 -3.22
C ARG A 25 -21.04 9.98 -2.31
N THR A 26 -22.14 9.37 -1.95
CA THR A 26 -22.14 8.05 -1.35
C THR A 26 -21.55 7.12 -2.42
N HIS A 27 -20.22 7.11 -2.55
CA HIS A 27 -19.50 6.18 -3.40
C HIS A 27 -19.94 4.80 -2.91
N SER A 28 -20.38 3.96 -3.84
CA SER A 28 -20.69 2.58 -3.48
C SER A 28 -19.41 1.94 -2.93
N THR A 29 -19.52 1.01 -1.97
CA THR A 29 -18.37 0.29 -1.40
C THR A 29 -17.44 -0.29 -2.50
N ARG A 30 -18.01 -0.64 -3.65
CA ARG A 30 -17.29 -1.14 -4.83
C ARG A 30 -16.49 -0.04 -5.56
N GLU A 31 -17.02 1.17 -5.66
CA GLU A 31 -16.33 2.31 -6.26
C GLU A 31 -15.15 2.75 -5.38
N SER A 32 -15.38 2.86 -4.06
CA SER A 32 -14.34 3.15 -3.07
C SER A 32 -13.22 2.10 -3.11
N PHE A 33 -13.57 0.81 -3.24
CA PHE A 33 -12.58 -0.27 -3.42
C PHE A 33 -11.80 -0.13 -4.73
N ASN A 34 -12.46 0.22 -5.83
CA ASN A 34 -11.80 0.36 -7.13
C ASN A 34 -10.80 1.52 -7.13
N GLU A 35 -11.14 2.65 -6.51
CA GLU A 35 -10.24 3.79 -6.35
C GLU A 35 -9.02 3.42 -5.50
N TRP A 36 -9.26 2.76 -4.37
CA TRP A 36 -8.18 2.23 -3.52
C TRP A 36 -7.27 1.28 -4.30
N ARG A 37 -7.85 0.31 -5.01
CA ARG A 37 -7.12 -0.62 -5.86
C ARG A 37 -6.28 0.12 -6.90
N GLN A 38 -6.86 1.09 -7.59
CA GLN A 38 -6.15 1.89 -8.59
C GLN A 38 -4.96 2.63 -7.97
N CYS A 39 -5.12 3.19 -6.77
CA CYS A 39 -4.02 3.79 -6.03
C CYS A 39 -2.90 2.77 -5.78
N MET A 40 -3.24 1.61 -5.20
CA MET A 40 -2.28 0.55 -4.88
C MET A 40 -1.53 0.04 -6.12
N VAL A 41 -2.27 -0.21 -7.21
CA VAL A 41 -1.70 -0.69 -8.49
C VAL A 41 -0.85 0.38 -9.15
N GLY A 42 -1.17 1.65 -8.97
CA GLY A 42 -0.35 2.78 -9.43
C GLY A 42 1.01 2.90 -8.73
N LYS A 43 1.23 2.18 -7.62
CA LYS A 43 2.53 2.07 -6.94
C LYS A 43 3.40 0.92 -7.48
N LEU A 44 2.89 0.15 -8.44
CA LEU A 44 3.65 -0.92 -9.08
C LEU A 44 4.36 -0.38 -10.33
N PRO A 45 5.54 -0.92 -10.66
CA PRO A 45 6.17 -0.62 -11.94
C PRO A 45 5.27 -1.04 -13.11
N ALA A 46 5.34 -0.29 -14.22
CA ALA A 46 4.42 -0.46 -15.35
C ALA A 46 4.40 -1.89 -15.93
N ASN A 47 5.55 -2.57 -15.95
CA ASN A 47 5.63 -3.97 -16.41
C ASN A 47 5.02 -4.98 -15.42
N LYS A 48 4.77 -4.57 -14.18
CA LYS A 48 4.10 -5.38 -13.14
C LYS A 48 2.61 -5.08 -13.03
N THR A 49 2.18 -3.88 -13.42
CA THR A 49 0.75 -3.54 -13.54
C THR A 49 0.01 -4.50 -14.48
N SER A 50 0.60 -4.85 -15.63
CA SER A 50 -0.02 -5.80 -16.57
C SER A 50 -0.11 -7.22 -16.00
N VAL A 51 0.92 -7.66 -15.26
CA VAL A 51 0.93 -8.95 -14.55
C VAL A 51 -0.18 -8.99 -13.50
N TYR A 52 -0.28 -7.92 -12.69
CA TYR A 52 -1.33 -7.76 -11.70
C TYR A 52 -2.72 -7.86 -12.34
N GLU A 53 -2.99 -7.07 -13.38
CA GLU A 53 -4.31 -7.01 -14.02
C GLU A 53 -4.68 -8.35 -14.68
N GLY A 54 -3.72 -9.07 -15.27
CA GLY A 54 -3.96 -10.40 -15.83
C GLY A 54 -4.48 -11.41 -14.79
N CYS A 55 -3.84 -11.45 -13.61
CA CYS A 55 -4.28 -12.34 -12.54
C CYS A 55 -5.53 -11.85 -11.84
N HIS A 56 -5.65 -10.55 -11.59
CA HIS A 56 -6.83 -9.96 -10.96
C HIS A 56 -8.11 -10.25 -11.76
N ASN A 57 -8.08 -10.04 -13.08
CA ASN A 57 -9.25 -10.18 -13.94
C ASN A 57 -9.64 -11.65 -14.21
N SER A 58 -8.68 -12.58 -14.14
CA SER A 58 -8.94 -14.01 -14.28
C SER A 58 -9.34 -14.70 -12.96
N SER A 59 -9.06 -14.06 -11.82
CA SER A 59 -9.36 -14.58 -10.50
C SER A 59 -10.85 -14.57 -10.16
N ARG A 60 -11.27 -15.54 -9.34
CA ARG A 60 -12.66 -15.67 -8.84
C ARG A 60 -12.74 -15.30 -7.35
N GLY A 61 -13.95 -14.97 -6.88
CA GLY A 61 -14.23 -14.65 -5.47
C GLY A 61 -14.45 -13.16 -5.22
N THR A 62 -14.22 -12.74 -3.97
CA THR A 62 -14.39 -11.35 -3.51
C THR A 62 -13.38 -10.42 -4.18
N ASP A 63 -13.70 -9.13 -4.27
CA ASP A 63 -12.80 -8.14 -4.87
C ASP A 63 -11.45 -8.10 -4.14
N MET A 64 -11.47 -8.28 -2.82
CA MET A 64 -10.29 -8.34 -1.98
C MET A 64 -9.45 -9.61 -2.23
N ARG A 65 -10.09 -10.77 -2.40
CA ARG A 65 -9.40 -12.00 -2.82
C ARG A 65 -8.71 -11.82 -4.17
N LYS A 66 -9.43 -11.30 -5.18
CA LYS A 66 -8.86 -11.08 -6.52
C LYS A 66 -7.69 -10.10 -6.50
N PHE A 67 -7.75 -9.08 -5.65
CA PHE A 67 -6.65 -8.15 -5.45
C PHE A 67 -5.40 -8.84 -4.88
N ARG A 68 -5.58 -9.67 -3.84
CA ARG A 68 -4.48 -10.45 -3.26
C ARG A 68 -3.86 -11.39 -4.29
N GLU A 69 -4.67 -12.07 -5.10
CA GLU A 69 -4.19 -12.93 -6.21
C GLU A 69 -3.38 -12.13 -7.24
N GLY A 70 -3.82 -10.92 -7.59
CA GLY A 70 -3.05 -10.00 -8.44
C GLY A 70 -1.67 -9.71 -7.88
N LEU A 71 -1.56 -9.41 -6.57
CA LEU A 71 -0.28 -9.19 -5.91
C LEU A 71 0.57 -10.46 -5.80
N VAL A 72 -0.04 -11.63 -5.61
CA VAL A 72 0.67 -12.92 -5.66
C VAL A 72 1.38 -13.07 -7.00
N CYS A 73 0.71 -12.79 -8.11
CA CYS A 73 1.34 -12.86 -9.44
C CYS A 73 2.46 -11.83 -9.63
N VAL A 74 2.34 -10.65 -9.03
CA VAL A 74 3.43 -9.67 -9.03
C VAL A 74 4.65 -10.26 -8.33
N LEU A 75 4.49 -10.81 -7.12
CA LEU A 75 5.59 -11.44 -6.37
C LEU A 75 6.18 -12.64 -7.14
N ASP A 76 5.34 -13.48 -7.73
CA ASP A 76 5.76 -14.62 -8.54
C ASP A 76 6.56 -14.18 -9.77
N SER A 77 6.17 -13.08 -10.43
CA SER A 77 6.90 -12.53 -11.57
C SER A 77 8.28 -11.94 -11.23
N TYR A 78 8.61 -11.82 -9.93
CA TYR A 78 9.95 -11.52 -9.44
C TYR A 78 10.74 -12.79 -9.09
N ASN A 79 10.18 -13.98 -9.34
CA ASN A 79 10.67 -15.29 -8.92
C ASN A 79 10.86 -15.38 -7.39
N LEU A 80 9.94 -14.78 -6.63
CA LEU A 80 9.99 -14.79 -5.18
C LEU A 80 9.18 -15.92 -4.55
N VAL A 81 8.20 -16.46 -5.27
CA VAL A 81 7.21 -17.39 -4.71
C VAL A 81 7.61 -18.82 -5.05
N GLU A 82 7.67 -19.68 -4.02
CA GLU A 82 7.80 -21.13 -4.18
C GLU A 82 6.69 -21.82 -3.37
N ARG A 83 5.70 -22.37 -4.09
CA ARG A 83 4.46 -22.91 -3.52
C ARG A 83 3.74 -21.86 -2.66
N ASN A 84 3.87 -21.96 -1.34
CA ASN A 84 3.26 -21.04 -0.37
C ASN A 84 4.30 -20.27 0.45
N ASN A 85 5.57 -20.31 0.02
CA ASN A 85 6.66 -19.59 0.67
C ASN A 85 7.18 -18.47 -0.24
N VAL A 86 7.81 -17.48 0.38
CA VAL A 86 8.46 -16.36 -0.28
C VAL A 86 9.93 -16.32 0.11
N ASN A 87 10.81 -16.17 -0.88
CA ASN A 87 12.24 -15.97 -0.67
C ASN A 87 12.51 -14.53 -0.20
N LEU A 88 12.48 -14.33 1.12
CA LEU A 88 12.69 -13.03 1.76
C LEU A 88 14.08 -12.43 1.48
N THR A 89 15.12 -13.26 1.38
CA THR A 89 16.47 -12.81 1.04
C THR A 89 16.47 -12.19 -0.36
N ARG A 90 15.90 -12.91 -1.33
CA ARG A 90 15.79 -12.41 -2.71
C ARG A 90 14.91 -11.17 -2.81
N MET A 91 13.83 -11.10 -2.04
CA MET A 91 12.97 -9.92 -1.97
C MET A 91 13.76 -8.68 -1.54
N ARG A 92 14.60 -8.79 -0.50
CA ARG A 92 15.48 -7.70 -0.04
C ARG A 92 16.51 -7.30 -1.09
N GLU A 93 17.12 -8.26 -1.78
CA GLU A 93 18.09 -7.97 -2.86
C GLU A 93 17.44 -7.19 -4.01
N LEU A 94 16.21 -7.58 -4.39
CA LEU A 94 15.48 -6.95 -5.49
C LEU A 94 15.06 -5.52 -5.18
N ALA A 95 14.92 -5.16 -3.89
CA ALA A 95 14.55 -3.81 -3.47
C ALA A 95 15.46 -2.73 -4.09
N GLN A 96 16.75 -3.03 -4.29
CA GLN A 96 17.71 -2.09 -4.87
C GLN A 96 17.39 -1.72 -6.33
N ASN A 97 16.63 -2.57 -7.03
CA ASN A 97 16.28 -2.39 -8.45
C ASN A 97 14.86 -1.83 -8.65
N ILE A 98 14.09 -1.66 -7.58
CA ILE A 98 12.74 -1.10 -7.64
C ILE A 98 12.84 0.42 -7.59
N GLN A 99 12.18 1.09 -8.54
CA GLN A 99 12.21 2.56 -8.65
C GLN A 99 11.02 3.19 -7.93
N GLU A 100 9.93 2.46 -7.78
CA GLU A 100 8.70 2.87 -7.10
C GLU A 100 8.95 2.88 -5.59
N PRO A 101 8.94 4.06 -4.94
CA PRO A 101 9.45 4.18 -3.58
C PRO A 101 8.64 3.37 -2.57
N GLU A 102 7.32 3.29 -2.73
CA GLU A 102 6.48 2.54 -1.79
C GLU A 102 6.64 1.02 -1.94
N LEU A 103 6.77 0.52 -3.17
CA LEU A 103 7.05 -0.90 -3.39
C LEU A 103 8.46 -1.27 -2.95
N LYS A 104 9.43 -0.37 -3.17
CA LYS A 104 10.80 -0.53 -2.67
C LYS A 104 10.80 -0.66 -1.14
N THR A 105 10.14 0.26 -0.43
CA THR A 105 10.00 0.20 1.03
C THR A 105 9.38 -1.13 1.48
N ALA A 106 8.33 -1.60 0.81
CA ALA A 106 7.74 -2.91 1.11
C ALA A 106 8.75 -4.07 0.96
N PHE A 107 9.59 -4.02 -0.08
CA PHE A 107 10.64 -5.02 -0.33
C PHE A 107 11.83 -4.93 0.63
N GLU A 108 12.06 -3.76 1.25
CA GLU A 108 13.08 -3.58 2.30
C GLU A 108 12.57 -4.00 3.68
N ASP A 109 11.31 -3.70 3.99
CA ASP A 109 10.74 -3.85 5.32
C ASP A 109 10.11 -5.23 5.57
N CYS A 110 9.32 -5.75 4.61
CA CYS A 110 8.65 -7.03 4.81
C CYS A 110 9.60 -8.21 5.11
N PRO A 111 10.79 -8.29 4.50
CA PRO A 111 11.78 -9.32 4.84
C PRO A 111 12.39 -9.23 6.24
N LYS A 112 12.18 -8.15 7.00
CA LYS A 112 12.70 -8.02 8.37
C LYS A 112 11.96 -8.94 9.35
N GLU A 113 10.75 -9.36 9.00
CA GLU A 113 9.95 -10.30 9.80
C GLU A 113 9.98 -11.70 9.18
N GLU A 114 10.62 -12.66 9.85
CA GLU A 114 10.79 -14.03 9.32
C GLU A 114 9.47 -14.72 8.99
N ARG A 115 8.40 -14.43 9.74
CA ARG A 115 7.05 -14.99 9.51
C ARG A 115 6.44 -14.55 8.18
N ASN A 116 6.97 -13.48 7.57
CA ASN A 116 6.60 -13.09 6.22
C ASN A 116 7.18 -14.02 5.15
N ASN A 117 7.87 -15.09 5.51
CA ASN A 117 8.23 -16.14 4.56
C ASN A 117 7.01 -16.92 4.04
N LYS A 118 5.82 -16.75 4.63
CA LYS A 118 4.56 -17.30 4.11
C LYS A 118 3.90 -16.32 3.17
N LEU A 119 3.48 -16.79 2.00
CA LEU A 119 2.92 -15.97 0.92
C LEU A 119 1.79 -15.04 1.40
N ALA A 120 0.82 -15.58 2.13
CA ALA A 120 -0.29 -14.78 2.66
C ALA A 120 0.17 -13.66 3.62
N ARG A 121 1.23 -13.90 4.40
CA ARG A 121 1.82 -12.91 5.32
C ARG A 121 2.62 -11.86 4.55
N THR A 122 3.42 -12.28 3.56
CA THR A 122 4.13 -11.35 2.67
C THR A 122 3.16 -10.44 1.95
N VAL A 123 2.12 -11.00 1.34
CA VAL A 123 1.10 -10.23 0.60
C VAL A 123 0.43 -9.24 1.55
N LYS A 124 0.04 -9.66 2.76
CA LYS A 124 -0.49 -8.73 3.76
C LYS A 124 0.50 -7.61 4.08
N CYS A 125 1.77 -7.92 4.32
CA CYS A 125 2.78 -6.91 4.63
C CYS A 125 2.97 -5.90 3.48
N VAL A 126 3.00 -6.37 2.23
CA VAL A 126 3.09 -5.49 1.05
C VAL A 126 1.86 -4.58 0.99
N ILE A 127 0.66 -5.11 1.24
CA ILE A 127 -0.57 -4.31 1.31
C ILE A 127 -0.44 -3.24 2.38
N ASP A 128 -0.11 -3.62 3.61
CA ASP A 128 0.00 -2.70 4.75
C ASP A 128 1.03 -1.59 4.47
N SER A 129 2.14 -1.92 3.80
CA SER A 129 3.16 -0.96 3.39
C SER A 129 2.63 0.04 2.35
N LEU A 130 1.94 -0.44 1.32
CA LEU A 130 1.39 0.42 0.26
C LEU A 130 0.19 1.25 0.76
N GLU A 131 -0.60 0.73 1.69
CA GLU A 131 -1.73 1.45 2.31
C GLU A 131 -1.31 2.73 3.05
N THR A 132 -0.03 2.84 3.43
CA THR A 132 0.52 4.08 4.04
C THR A 132 0.32 5.31 3.14
N SER A 133 0.36 5.14 1.82
CA SER A 133 0.10 6.21 0.85
C SER A 133 -1.20 6.03 0.04
N CYS A 134 -1.88 4.89 0.22
CA CYS A 134 -3.15 4.54 -0.39
C CYS A 134 -4.13 4.03 0.68
N PRO A 135 -4.63 4.90 1.57
CA PRO A 135 -5.44 4.46 2.69
C PRO A 135 -6.73 3.79 2.20
N LEU A 136 -7.05 2.63 2.79
CA LEU A 136 -8.32 1.97 2.54
C LEU A 136 -9.47 2.87 3.05
N PRO A 137 -10.51 3.12 2.24
CA PRO A 137 -11.70 3.85 2.67
C PRO A 137 -12.28 3.26 3.96
N SER A 138 -12.73 4.13 4.88
CA SER A 138 -13.18 3.73 6.22
C SER A 138 -14.39 2.80 6.22
N ASP A 139 -15.15 2.77 5.13
CA ASP A 139 -16.34 1.98 4.87
C ASP A 139 -16.08 0.69 4.06
N ALA A 140 -14.84 0.43 3.65
CA ALA A 140 -14.49 -0.76 2.90
C ALA A 140 -14.37 -2.00 3.83
N PRO A 141 -14.87 -3.17 3.40
CA PRO A 141 -14.77 -4.40 4.19
C PRO A 141 -13.31 -4.84 4.33
N ARG A 142 -12.84 -4.96 5.57
CA ARG A 142 -11.55 -5.57 5.91
C ARG A 142 -11.79 -7.05 6.21
N GLU A 143 -11.45 -7.93 5.27
CA GLU A 143 -11.47 -9.40 5.47
C GLU A 143 -10.29 -9.87 6.33
#